data_AF-A0A2E3XU23-F1
#
_entry.id   AF-A0A2E3XU23-F1
#
_cell.length_a   1.000
_cell.length_b   1.000
_cell.length_c   1.000
_cell.angle_alpha   90.00
_cell.angle_beta   90.00
_cell.angle_gamma   90.00
#
_symmetry.space_group_name_H-M   'P 1'
#
loop_
_entity.id
_entity.type
_entity.pdbx_description
1 polymer ?
#
loop_
_entity_poly.entity_id
_entity_poly.type
_entity_poly.pdbx_seq_one_letter_code
_entity_poly.pdbx_strand_id
1 'polypeptide(L)' 'MFSRVIAFFVCLIAVLLPFRLRIVFAEFVGWVVQLFYGTYYGIINFILKELKKAEEEGKHGGE' A
#
# COMPACT_ATOMS: atom_id res chain seq x y z
N MET A 1 16.26 -7.22 -6.68
CA MET A 1 17.43 -6.45 -6.21
C MET A 1 17.09 -5.01 -5.82
N PHE A 2 16.22 -4.33 -6.58
CA PHE A 2 15.83 -2.93 -6.32
C PHE A 2 15.33 -2.65 -4.89
N SER A 3 14.49 -3.52 -4.32
CA SER A 3 13.99 -3.37 -2.94
C SER A 3 15.10 -3.36 -1.88
N ARG A 4 16.20 -4.09 -2.10
CA ARG A 4 17.35 -4.10 -1.16
C ARG A 4 18.12 -2.78 -1.21
N VAL A 5 18.21 -2.17 -2.39
CA VAL A 5 18.88 -0.88 -2.59
C VAL A 5 18.09 0.23 -1.89
N ILE A 6 16.77 0.27 -2.07
CA ILE A 6 15.90 1.23 -1.39
C ILE A 6 15.98 1.07 0.13
N ALA A 7 15.90 -0.17 0.65
CA ALA A 7 16.01 -0.44 2.08
C ALA A 7 17.36 0.00 2.65
N PHE A 8 18.45 -0.17 1.89
CA PHE A 8 19.78 0.28 2.28
C PHE A 8 19.82 1.80 2.47
N PHE A 9 19.32 2.57 1.50
CA PHE A 9 19.27 4.03 1.62
C PHE A 9 18.36 4.51 2.76
N VAL A 10 17.19 3.89 2.93
CA VAL A 10 16.26 4.21 4.02
C VAL A 10 16.91 3.98 5.39
N CYS A 11 17.60 2.85 5.57
CA CYS A 11 18.33 2.55 6.81
C CYS A 11 19.51 3.50 7.04
N LEU A 12 20.25 3.86 5.99
CA LEU A 12 21.41 4.74 6.10
C LEU A 12 20.99 6.17 6.54
N ILE A 13 19.90 6.67 5.97
CA ILE A 13 19.27 7.95 6.38
C ILE A 13 18.77 7.87 7.82
N ALA A 14 18.10 6.78 8.20
CA ALA A 14 17.62 6.59 9.58
C ALA A 14 18.76 6.56 10.60
N VAL A 15 19.90 5.95 10.28
CA VAL A 15 21.08 5.90 11.17
C VAL A 15 21.75 7.27 11.30
N LEU A 16 21.84 8.04 10.20
CA LEU A 16 22.45 9.37 10.21
C LEU A 16 21.60 10.45 10.90
N LEU A 17 20.28 10.30 10.96
CA LEU A 17 19.39 11.29 11.58
C LEU A 17 19.53 11.32 13.12
N PRO A 18 19.50 12.50 13.76
CA PRO A 18 19.46 12.63 15.21
C PRO A 18 18.11 12.13 15.78
N PHE A 19 18.10 11.74 17.06
CA PHE A 19 17.00 11.01 17.71
C PHE A 19 15.60 11.61 17.48
N ARG A 20 15.46 12.95 17.47
CA ARG A 20 14.16 13.60 17.25
C ARG A 20 13.65 13.50 15.81
N LEU A 21 14.55 13.57 14.83
CA LEU A 21 14.18 13.47 13.42
C LEU A 21 13.90 12.01 13.00
N ARG A 22 14.49 11.02 13.69
CA ARG A 22 14.19 9.59 13.44
C ARG A 22 12.72 9.26 13.64
N ILE A 23 12.07 9.88 14.62
CA ILE A 23 10.64 9.66 14.91
C ILE A 23 9.79 10.17 13.73
N VAL A 24 10.06 11.40 13.26
CA VAL A 24 9.37 11.99 12.11
C VAL A 24 9.62 11.18 10.84
N PHE A 25 10.83 10.67 10.64
CA PHE A 25 11.17 9.81 9.52
C PHE A 25 10.42 8.47 9.57
N ALA A 26 10.36 7.82 10.73
CA ALA A 26 9.63 6.58 10.90
C ALA A 26 8.12 6.77 10.67
N GLU A 27 7.56 7.88 11.16
CA GLU A 27 6.17 8.25 10.91
C GLU A 27 5.92 8.48 9.42
N PHE A 28 6.78 9.24 8.73
CA PHE A 28 6.65 9.46 7.29
C PHE A 28 6.70 8.15 6.49
N VAL A 29 7.65 7.25 6.80
CA VAL A 29 7.72 5.93 6.16
C VAL A 29 6.44 5.13 6.44
N GLY A 30 5.91 5.19 7.66
CA GLY A 30 4.63 4.59 8.02
C GLY A 30 3.47 5.10 7.16
N TRP A 31 3.35 6.42 6.98
CA TRP A 31 2.35 7.04 6.11
C TRP A 31 2.48 6.58 4.66
N VAL A 32 3.71 6.50 4.14
CA VAL A 32 3.96 6.01 2.78
C VAL A 32 3.51 4.56 2.63
N VAL A 33 3.88 3.67 3.55
CA VAL A 33 3.46 2.26 3.53
C VAL A 33 1.94 2.14 3.64
N GLN A 34 1.32 2.93 4.52
CA GLN A 34 -0.13 2.94 4.72
C GLN A 34 -0.89 3.42 3.47
N LEU A 35 -0.35 4.41 2.75
CA LEU A 35 -0.90 4.84 1.46
C LEU A 35 -0.84 3.72 0.42
N PHE A 36 0.32 3.07 0.25
CA PHE A 36 0.45 1.94 -0.69
C PHE A 36 -0.51 0.80 -0.34
N TYR A 37 -0.62 0.45 0.93
CA TYR A 37 -1.52 -0.59 1.40
C TYR A 37 -2.98 -0.22 1.16
N GLY A 38 -3.37 1.03 1.47
CA GLY A 38 -4.71 1.55 1.25
C GLY A 38 -5.11 1.56 -0.24
N THR A 39 -4.21 2.01 -1.12
CA THR A 39 -4.43 1.97 -2.57
C THR A 39 -4.59 0.54 -3.07
N TYR A 40 -3.72 -0.37 -2.64
CA TYR A 40 -3.78 -1.78 -3.04
C TYR A 40 -5.09 -2.44 -2.61
N TYR A 41 -5.48 -2.24 -1.35
CA TYR A 41 -6.74 -2.75 -0.82
C TYR A 41 -7.95 -2.14 -1.54
N GLY A 42 -7.91 -0.84 -1.83
CA GLY A 42 -8.95 -0.15 -2.58
C GLY A 42 -9.14 -0.72 -4.00
N ILE A 43 -8.04 -0.95 -4.72
CA ILE A 43 -8.08 -1.54 -6.07
C ILE A 43 -8.63 -2.96 -6.01
N ILE A 44 -8.17 -3.80 -5.09
CA ILE A 44 -8.69 -5.17 -4.95
C ILE A 44 -10.18 -5.16 -4.64
N ASN A 45 -10.60 -4.33 -3.68
CA ASN A 45 -12.00 -4.29 -3.28
C ASN A 45 -12.89 -3.73 -4.41
N PHE A 46 -12.37 -2.82 -5.22
CA PHE A 46 -13.03 -2.36 -6.44
C PHE A 46 -13.20 -3.50 -7.46
N ILE A 47 -12.13 -4.25 -7.74
CA ILE A 47 -12.17 -5.40 -8.65
C ILE A 47 -13.15 -6.47 -8.17
N LEU A 48 -13.12 -6.80 -6.88
CA LEU A 48 -14.04 -7.78 -6.29
C LEU A 48 -15.50 -7.30 -6.36
N LYS A 49 -15.75 -6.00 -6.18
CA LYS A 49 -17.09 -5.42 -6.30
C LYS A 49 -17.62 -5.48 -7.73
N GLU A 50 -16.78 -5.17 -8.72
CA GLU A 50 -17.13 -5.30 -10.14
C GLU A 50 -17.39 -6.75 -10.53
N LEU A 51 -16.55 -7.69 -10.07
CA LEU A 51 -16.76 -9.14 -10.29
C LEU A 51 -18.08 -9.62 -9.69
N LYS A 52 -18.37 -9.24 -8.45
CA LYS A 52 -19.62 -9.61 -7.77
C LYS A 52 -20.85 -9.04 -8.48
N LYS A 53 -20.76 -7.79 -8.95
CA LYS A 53 -21.84 -7.15 -9.72
C LYS A 53 -22.08 -7.88 -11.04
N ALA A 54 -21.03 -8.23 -11.76
CA ALA A 54 -21.14 -9.00 -13.00
C ALA A 54 -21.73 -10.41 -12.77
N GLU A 55 -21.40 -11.05 -11.64
CA GLU A 55 -22.00 -12.32 -11.23
C GLU A 55 -23.50 -12.18 -10.95
N GLU A 56 -23.92 -11.14 -10.22
CA GLU A 56 -25.33 -10.89 -9.91
C GLU A 56 -26.16 -10.53 -11.15
N GLU A 57 -25.60 -9.71 -12.07
CA GLU A 57 -26.26 -9.37 -13.34
C GLU A 57 -26.35 -10.57 -14.30
N GLY A 58 -25.30 -11.39 -14.38
CA GLY A 58 -25.31 -12.65 -15.14
C GLY A 58 -26.30 -13.68 -14.59
N LYS A 59 -26.63 -13.61 -13.30
CA LYS A 59 -27.62 -14.48 -12.65
C LYS A 59 -29.07 -14.05 -12.90
N HIS A 60 -29.32 -12.79 -13.24
CA HIS A 60 -30.67 -12.25 -13.50
C HIS A 60 -31.05 -12.20 -15.00
N GLY A 61 -30.10 -12.39 -15.92
CA GLY A 61 -30.37 -12.48 -17.36
C GLY A 61 -30.58 -13.91 -17.89
N GLY A 62 -30.67 -14.91 -17.00
CA GLY A 62 -30.73 -16.34 -17.33
C GLY A 62 -31.98 -17.05 -16.80
N GLU A 63 -33.08 -16.34 -16.56
CA GLU A 63 -34.40 -16.90 -16.23
C GLU A 63 -35.46 -16.41 -17.23
#